data_AF-A0A940J1B9-F1
#
_entry.id   AF-A0A940J1B9-F1
#
_cell.length_a   1.000
_cell.length_b   1.000
_cell.length_c   1.000
_cell.angle_alpha   90.00
_cell.angle_beta   90.00
_cell.angle_gamma   90.00
#
_symmetry.space_group_name_H-M   'P 1'
#
loop_
_entity.id
_entity.type
_entity.pdbx_description
1 polymer ?
#
loop_
_entity_poly.entity_id
_entity_poly.type
_entity_poly.pdbx_seq_one_letter_code
_entity_poly.pdbx_strand_id
1 'polypeptide(L)'
;MAVNTEFLFTDNDFAKVRTLIHRRAGIALGEQKRQMVYSRLSRRLRELRLPEFSAYLELLESRQDGDEWQSFINSLTTNLTSFFREAHHFPVLAEHVRKVQQPVTVWCAAASTGEEPYSIAITLREALGDRASSARVIATDIDTAVLAKASAGIFTMEQVRPLSPERLRRFFNKGTGANAGKVRVRPEVAAMVSFSRLNLLDPVWSVKEPVDAIFCRNVMIYFDKPTQKRVLDRFAPLLKANGLLFAGHSENASLVNQTFKPLGHTVYELSRVRAKGVAA
;
A
#
# COMPACT_ATOMS: atom_id res chain seq x y z
N MET A 1 38.19 2.52 4.00
CA MET A 1 37.97 2.73 5.45
C MET A 1 36.91 1.74 5.90
N ALA A 2 37.23 0.83 6.82
CA ALA A 2 36.26 -0.13 7.33
C ALA A 2 35.17 0.63 8.09
N VAL A 3 33.93 0.55 7.63
CA VAL A 3 32.77 1.04 8.39
C VAL A 3 32.66 0.15 9.62
N ASN A 4 32.89 0.71 10.81
CA ASN A 4 32.78 -0.03 12.05
C ASN A 4 31.30 -0.37 12.30
N THR A 5 30.90 -1.57 11.94
CA THR A 5 29.54 -2.07 12.12
C THR A 5 29.39 -2.70 13.51
N GLU A 6 28.48 -2.15 14.33
CA GLU A 6 28.07 -2.70 15.65
C GLU A 6 27.84 -4.22 15.66
N PHE A 7 27.23 -4.77 14.61
CA PHE A 7 26.97 -6.19 14.44
C PHE A 7 27.68 -6.72 13.20
N LEU A 8 28.20 -7.95 13.27
CA LEU A 8 28.75 -8.63 12.10
C LEU A 8 27.64 -8.85 11.07
N PHE A 9 27.85 -8.37 9.84
CA PHE A 9 26.91 -8.51 8.74
C PHE A 9 27.63 -8.89 7.44
N THR A 10 27.71 -10.19 7.18
CA THR A 10 28.46 -10.78 6.07
C THR A 10 27.69 -10.73 4.76
N ASP A 11 28.37 -11.02 3.65
CA ASP A 11 27.73 -11.14 2.34
C ASP A 11 26.72 -12.28 2.28
N ASN A 12 27.00 -13.38 3.00
CA ASN A 12 26.07 -14.49 3.16
C ASN A 12 24.80 -14.06 3.90
N ASP A 13 24.94 -13.28 4.99
CA ASP A 13 23.79 -12.77 5.73
C ASP A 13 22.92 -11.86 4.86
N PHE A 14 23.56 -10.97 4.09
CA PHE A 14 22.82 -10.11 3.17
C PHE A 14 22.11 -10.91 2.07
N ALA A 15 22.79 -11.88 1.45
CA ALA A 15 22.18 -12.77 0.46
C ALA A 15 20.98 -13.55 1.02
N LYS A 16 21.09 -14.04 2.27
CA LYS A 16 19.98 -14.65 3.00
C LYS A 16 18.83 -13.68 3.22
N VAL A 17 19.08 -12.47 3.73
CA VAL A 17 18.04 -11.44 3.90
C VAL A 17 17.30 -11.18 2.59
N ARG A 18 18.02 -11.00 1.47
CA ARG A 18 17.43 -10.79 0.14
C ARG A 18 16.51 -11.95 -0.26
N THR A 19 16.95 -13.18 -0.03
CA THR A 19 16.18 -14.39 -0.34
C THR A 19 14.92 -14.49 0.52
N LEU A 20 15.04 -14.27 1.83
CA LEU A 20 13.93 -14.38 2.77
C LEU A 20 12.85 -13.32 2.51
N ILE A 21 13.23 -12.05 2.31
CA ILE A 21 12.25 -10.98 2.07
C ILE A 21 11.60 -11.09 0.68
N HIS A 22 12.34 -11.53 -0.33
CA HIS A 22 11.78 -11.81 -1.65
C HIS A 22 10.75 -12.94 -1.59
N ARG A 23 11.09 -14.05 -0.93
CA ARG A 23 10.16 -15.18 -0.74
C ARG A 23 8.91 -14.79 0.03
N ARG A 24 9.03 -13.98 1.09
CA ARG A 24 7.92 -13.67 2.00
C ARG A 24 7.04 -12.51 1.51
N ALA A 25 7.64 -11.48 0.89
CA ALA A 25 6.96 -10.22 0.55
C ALA A 25 7.15 -9.79 -0.91
N GLY A 26 7.91 -10.53 -1.72
CA GLY A 26 8.18 -10.21 -3.12
C GLY A 26 9.18 -9.07 -3.33
N ILE A 27 9.71 -8.49 -2.26
CA ILE A 27 10.59 -7.32 -2.32
C ILE A 27 11.96 -7.75 -2.87
N ALA A 28 12.28 -7.28 -4.07
CA ALA A 28 13.58 -7.43 -4.68
C ALA A 28 14.55 -6.36 -4.17
N LEU A 29 15.47 -6.76 -3.30
CA LEU A 29 16.53 -5.89 -2.79
C LEU A 29 17.77 -5.97 -3.69
N GLY A 30 18.27 -4.81 -4.14
CA GLY A 30 19.56 -4.68 -4.82
C GLY A 30 20.73 -4.45 -3.86
N GLU A 31 21.96 -4.68 -4.33
CA GLU A 31 23.20 -4.54 -3.54
C GLU A 31 23.35 -3.16 -2.88
N GLN A 32 22.96 -2.11 -3.58
CA GLN A 32 22.99 -0.73 -3.08
C GLN A 32 22.13 -0.49 -1.83
N LYS A 33 21.22 -1.41 -1.48
CA LYS A 33 20.37 -1.32 -0.29
C LYS A 33 21.00 -1.96 0.96
N ARG A 34 22.21 -2.52 0.90
CA ARG A 34 22.86 -3.21 2.03
C ARG A 34 22.90 -2.38 3.31
N GLN A 35 23.33 -1.12 3.23
CA GLN A 35 23.41 -0.23 4.40
C GLN A 35 22.03 0.06 5.01
N MET A 36 20.99 0.20 4.18
CA MET A 36 19.62 0.38 4.63
C MET A 36 19.14 -0.87 5.39
N VAL A 37 19.40 -2.05 4.83
CA VAL A 37 19.07 -3.33 5.48
C VAL A 37 19.76 -3.44 6.83
N TYR A 38 21.07 -3.20 6.87
CA TYR A 38 21.85 -3.21 8.10
C TYR A 38 21.22 -2.28 9.14
N SER A 39 21.07 -0.99 8.81
CA SER A 39 20.54 0.03 9.75
C SER A 39 19.18 -0.33 10.34
N ARG A 40 18.27 -0.90 9.52
CA ARG A 40 16.92 -1.22 9.96
C ARG A 40 16.84 -2.50 10.77
N LEU A 41 17.54 -3.56 10.34
CA LEU A 41 17.54 -4.84 11.07
C LEU A 41 18.38 -4.79 12.34
N SER A 42 19.44 -3.98 12.43
CA SER A 42 20.20 -3.78 13.68
C SER A 42 19.32 -3.29 14.83
N ARG A 43 18.19 -2.62 14.55
CA ARG A 43 17.19 -2.25 15.57
C ARG A 43 16.54 -3.50 16.18
N ARG A 44 16.18 -4.48 15.34
CA ARG A 44 15.60 -5.76 15.77
C ARG A 44 16.60 -6.57 16.58
N LEU A 45 17.87 -6.64 16.15
CA LEU A 45 18.93 -7.31 16.91
C LEU A 45 19.07 -6.71 18.32
N ARG A 46 19.04 -5.38 18.46
CA ARG A 46 19.08 -4.70 19.77
C ARG A 46 17.87 -5.04 20.64
N GLU A 47 16.67 -5.00 20.07
CA GLU A 47 15.42 -5.29 20.80
C GLU A 47 15.36 -6.75 21.28
N LEU A 48 15.87 -7.69 20.48
CA LEU A 48 15.94 -9.11 20.81
C LEU A 48 17.21 -9.52 21.57
N ARG A 49 18.14 -8.58 21.78
CA ARG A 49 19.46 -8.78 22.40
C ARG A 49 20.28 -9.90 21.72
N LEU A 50 20.25 -9.93 20.39
CA LEU A 50 20.99 -10.90 19.59
C LEU A 50 22.41 -10.39 19.27
N PRO A 51 23.42 -11.27 19.24
CA PRO A 51 24.81 -10.88 19.09
C PRO A 51 25.21 -10.52 17.65
N GLU A 52 24.53 -11.08 16.64
CA GLU A 52 24.88 -10.93 15.22
C GLU A 52 23.72 -11.28 14.28
N PHE A 53 23.88 -10.98 12.99
CA PHE A 53 22.84 -11.18 11.97
C PHE A 53 22.52 -12.64 11.69
N SER A 54 23.53 -13.53 11.70
CA SER A 54 23.37 -14.99 11.59
C SER A 54 22.36 -15.52 12.60
N ALA A 55 22.50 -15.17 13.89
CA ALA A 55 21.58 -15.57 14.95
C ALA A 55 20.15 -15.07 14.73
N TYR A 56 19.98 -13.87 14.19
CA TYR A 56 18.66 -13.33 13.84
C TYR A 56 18.03 -14.07 12.65
N LEU A 57 18.82 -14.44 11.65
CA LEU A 57 18.35 -15.21 10.50
C LEU A 57 17.98 -16.65 10.90
N GLU A 58 18.78 -17.29 11.75
CA GLU A 58 18.47 -18.61 12.31
C GLU A 58 17.18 -18.60 13.15
N LEU A 59 16.94 -17.54 13.92
CA LEU A 59 15.69 -17.35 14.66
C LEU A 59 14.48 -17.28 13.71
N LEU A 60 14.59 -16.54 12.60
CA LEU A 60 13.51 -16.45 11.60
C LEU A 60 13.25 -17.80 10.93
N GLU A 61 14.30 -18.53 10.53
CA GLU A 61 14.18 -19.81 9.84
C GLU A 61 13.66 -20.93 10.74
N SER A 62 14.06 -20.94 12.02
CA SER A 62 13.58 -21.93 13.00
C SER A 62 12.12 -21.74 13.40
N ARG A 63 11.54 -20.56 13.14
CA ARG A 63 10.15 -20.22 13.47
C ARG A 63 9.43 -19.61 12.27
N GLN A 64 9.11 -20.42 11.27
CA GLN A 64 8.50 -19.96 10.01
C GLN A 64 7.19 -19.18 10.17
N ASP A 65 6.44 -19.41 11.25
CA ASP A 65 5.18 -18.73 11.56
C ASP A 65 5.27 -17.84 12.82
N GLY A 66 6.48 -17.54 13.28
CA GLY A 66 6.68 -16.65 14.43
C GLY A 66 6.36 -15.18 14.12
N ASP A 67 5.89 -14.45 15.14
CA ASP A 67 5.58 -13.01 15.05
C ASP A 67 6.76 -12.16 14.55
N GLU A 68 7.99 -12.64 14.74
CA GLU A 68 9.19 -11.93 14.29
C GLU A 68 9.26 -11.78 12.76
N TRP A 69 8.64 -12.68 12.01
CA TRP A 69 8.52 -12.52 10.55
C TRP A 69 7.82 -11.22 10.17
N GLN A 70 6.81 -10.82 10.94
CA GLN A 70 6.12 -9.56 10.68
C GLN A 70 7.02 -8.36 10.98
N SER A 71 7.80 -8.41 12.07
CA SER A 71 8.78 -7.38 12.41
C SER A 71 9.90 -7.27 11.37
N PHE A 72 10.35 -8.41 10.83
CA PHE A 72 11.31 -8.46 9.72
C PHE A 72 10.75 -7.77 8.47
N ILE A 73 9.51 -8.08 8.09
CA ILE A 73 8.85 -7.43 6.94
C ILE A 73 8.70 -5.93 7.17
N ASN A 74 8.13 -5.51 8.30
CA ASN A 74 7.95 -4.09 8.65
C ASN A 74 9.27 -3.30 8.66
N SER A 75 10.38 -3.98 8.96
CA SER A 75 11.71 -3.35 8.95
C SER A 75 12.22 -3.11 7.52
N LEU A 76 11.79 -3.88 6.52
CA LEU A 76 12.33 -3.82 5.16
C LEU A 76 11.38 -3.17 4.14
N THR A 77 10.14 -2.90 4.51
CA THR A 77 9.16 -2.12 3.72
C THR A 77 9.57 -0.65 3.62
N THR A 78 9.19 0.02 2.52
CA THR A 78 9.43 1.46 2.34
C THR A 78 8.11 2.17 2.17
N ASN A 79 7.77 3.02 3.13
CA ASN A 79 6.40 3.48 3.36
C ASN A 79 6.19 4.96 3.04
N LEU A 80 6.95 5.53 2.09
CA LEU A 80 6.85 6.95 1.74
C LEU A 80 5.52 7.22 1.02
N THR A 81 4.66 8.02 1.65
CA THR A 81 3.36 8.41 1.13
C THR A 81 3.02 9.84 1.54
N SER A 82 2.00 10.43 0.91
CA SER A 82 1.49 11.75 1.24
C SER A 82 0.05 11.92 0.77
N PHE A 83 -0.68 12.83 1.41
CA PHE A 83 -2.04 13.16 1.00
C PHE A 83 -2.06 13.68 -0.43
N PHE A 84 -2.98 13.14 -1.23
CA PHE A 84 -3.17 13.47 -2.64
C PHE A 84 -1.89 13.37 -3.50
N ARG A 85 -0.98 12.43 -3.15
CA ARG A 85 0.18 12.10 -4.01
C ARG A 85 -0.31 11.75 -5.42
N GLU A 86 0.35 12.29 -6.44
CA GLU A 86 -0.08 12.20 -7.86
C GLU A 86 -1.54 12.65 -8.03
N ALA A 87 -1.79 13.91 -7.65
CA ALA A 87 -3.12 14.50 -7.50
C ALA A 87 -4.05 14.38 -8.73
N HIS A 88 -3.49 14.16 -9.93
CA HIS A 88 -4.25 14.00 -11.18
C HIS A 88 -5.14 12.73 -11.19
N HIS A 89 -4.87 11.73 -10.35
CA HIS A 89 -5.72 10.53 -10.25
C HIS A 89 -7.09 10.80 -9.63
N PHE A 90 -7.19 11.74 -8.67
CA PHE A 90 -8.42 11.94 -7.90
C PHE A 90 -9.55 12.59 -8.71
N PRO A 91 -9.31 13.57 -9.60
CA PRO A 91 -10.33 14.02 -10.56
C PRO A 91 -10.86 12.90 -11.46
N VAL A 92 -9.98 12.00 -11.93
CA VAL A 92 -10.38 10.84 -12.75
C VAL A 92 -11.26 9.88 -11.95
N LEU A 93 -10.86 9.57 -10.71
CA LEU A 93 -11.69 8.78 -9.78
C LEU A 93 -13.06 9.46 -9.56
N ALA A 94 -13.08 10.76 -9.28
CA ALA A 94 -14.32 11.51 -9.03
C ALA A 94 -15.27 11.48 -10.23
N GLU A 95 -14.75 11.62 -11.45
CA GLU A 95 -15.56 11.52 -12.67
C GLU A 95 -16.10 10.09 -12.87
N HIS A 96 -15.27 9.09 -12.66
CA HIS A 96 -15.64 7.68 -12.80
C HIS A 96 -16.78 7.31 -11.83
N VAL A 97 -16.62 7.59 -10.54
CA VAL A 97 -17.57 7.15 -9.50
C VAL A 97 -18.95 7.82 -9.61
N ARG A 98 -19.04 8.99 -10.26
CA ARG A 98 -20.33 9.64 -10.54
C ARG A 98 -21.17 8.87 -11.55
N LYS A 99 -20.54 8.11 -12.43
CA LYS A 99 -21.17 7.39 -13.56
C LYS A 99 -21.50 5.93 -13.24
N VAL A 100 -20.84 5.33 -12.25
CA VAL A 100 -21.05 3.91 -11.89
C VAL A 100 -22.23 3.73 -10.93
N GLN A 101 -22.78 2.51 -10.94
CA GLN A 101 -23.83 2.12 -10.01
C GLN A 101 -23.30 2.05 -8.57
N GLN A 102 -24.12 2.50 -7.63
CA GLN A 102 -23.82 2.44 -6.19
C GLN A 102 -24.21 1.06 -5.62
N PRO A 103 -23.57 0.59 -4.53
CA PRO A 103 -22.48 1.24 -3.79
C PRO A 103 -21.12 1.14 -4.49
N VAL A 104 -20.34 2.22 -4.40
CA VAL A 104 -18.95 2.26 -4.90
C VAL A 104 -18.00 1.58 -3.91
N THR A 105 -17.17 0.68 -4.42
CA THR A 105 -16.06 0.07 -3.68
C THR A 105 -14.74 0.42 -4.34
N VAL A 106 -13.80 0.97 -3.57
CA VAL A 106 -12.42 1.20 -4.01
C VAL A 106 -11.47 0.37 -3.15
N TRP A 107 -10.48 -0.28 -3.76
CA TRP A 107 -9.41 -0.97 -3.04
C TRP A 107 -8.09 -0.21 -3.18
N CYS A 108 -7.54 0.24 -2.06
CA CYS A 108 -6.15 0.71 -1.96
C CYS A 108 -5.27 -0.46 -1.50
N ALA A 109 -4.47 -0.99 -2.42
CA ALA A 109 -3.73 -2.24 -2.26
C ALA A 109 -2.40 -2.09 -1.47
N ALA A 110 -1.91 -0.86 -1.31
CA ALA A 110 -0.70 -0.51 -0.55
C ALA A 110 -0.92 0.80 0.23
N ALA A 111 -1.67 0.70 1.33
CA ALA A 111 -2.20 1.85 2.07
C ALA A 111 -1.16 2.67 2.84
N SER A 112 -0.01 2.07 3.18
CA SER A 112 1.01 2.66 4.04
C SER A 112 0.38 3.26 5.32
N THR A 113 0.74 4.50 5.69
CA THR A 113 0.25 5.20 6.88
C THR A 113 -1.13 5.84 6.72
N GLY A 114 -1.85 5.55 5.63
CA GLY A 114 -3.26 5.89 5.47
C GLY A 114 -3.57 7.13 4.64
N GLU A 115 -2.56 7.91 4.22
CA GLU A 115 -2.77 9.12 3.43
C GLU A 115 -3.52 8.85 2.11
N GLU A 116 -3.17 7.80 1.36
CA GLU A 116 -3.84 7.44 0.11
C GLU A 116 -5.30 7.02 0.30
N PRO A 117 -5.64 6.05 1.18
CA PRO A 117 -7.05 5.65 1.37
C PRO A 117 -7.92 6.79 1.94
N TYR A 118 -7.38 7.70 2.75
CA TYR A 118 -8.12 8.88 3.18
C TYR A 118 -8.28 9.92 2.06
N SER A 119 -7.29 10.10 1.17
CA SER A 119 -7.49 10.91 -0.04
C SER A 119 -8.57 10.33 -0.96
N ILE A 120 -8.64 9.00 -1.09
CA ILE A 120 -9.70 8.30 -1.81
C ILE A 120 -11.05 8.58 -1.14
N ALA A 121 -11.18 8.35 0.17
CA ALA A 121 -12.43 8.57 0.90
C ALA A 121 -12.93 10.02 0.81
N ILE A 122 -12.03 10.99 0.94
CA ILE A 122 -12.35 12.42 0.74
C ILE A 122 -12.84 12.66 -0.69
N THR A 123 -12.18 12.10 -1.70
CA THR A 123 -12.59 12.23 -3.11
C THR A 123 -13.98 11.64 -3.33
N LEU A 124 -14.29 10.48 -2.75
CA LEU A 124 -15.62 9.87 -2.82
C LEU A 124 -16.70 10.76 -2.17
N ARG A 125 -16.41 11.33 -0.99
CA ARG A 125 -17.33 12.27 -0.30
C ARG A 125 -17.59 13.52 -1.13
N GLU A 126 -16.55 14.09 -1.74
CA GLU A 126 -16.67 15.27 -2.60
C GLU A 126 -17.42 14.96 -3.90
N ALA A 127 -17.24 13.78 -4.49
CA ALA A 127 -17.84 13.42 -5.76
C ALA A 127 -19.30 12.95 -5.66
N LEU A 128 -19.64 12.23 -4.59
CA LEU A 128 -20.93 11.54 -4.44
C LEU A 128 -21.91 12.26 -3.50
N GLY A 129 -21.44 13.20 -2.66
CA GLY A 129 -22.28 13.87 -1.65
C GLY A 129 -22.86 12.86 -0.66
N ASP A 130 -24.17 12.92 -0.42
CA ASP A 130 -24.87 12.04 0.53
C ASP A 130 -24.79 10.56 0.16
N ARG A 131 -24.68 10.25 -1.14
CA ARG A 131 -24.53 8.87 -1.64
C ARG A 131 -23.24 8.20 -1.18
N ALA A 132 -22.23 8.99 -0.78
CA ALA A 132 -20.95 8.49 -0.28
C ALA A 132 -21.11 7.64 1.00
N SER A 133 -22.21 7.76 1.74
CA SER A 133 -22.50 6.97 2.93
C SER A 133 -22.51 5.45 2.69
N SER A 134 -22.85 5.03 1.47
CA SER A 134 -22.82 3.63 1.04
C SER A 134 -21.49 3.20 0.39
N ALA A 135 -20.59 4.16 0.13
CA ALA A 135 -19.32 3.88 -0.51
C ALA A 135 -18.28 3.38 0.51
N ARG A 136 -17.41 2.48 0.07
CA ARG A 136 -16.37 1.88 0.94
C ARG A 136 -15.00 1.91 0.28
N VAL A 137 -13.98 2.10 1.11
CA VAL A 137 -12.56 1.97 0.77
C VAL A 137 -11.98 0.80 1.53
N ILE A 138 -11.60 -0.26 0.82
CA ILE A 138 -10.81 -1.35 1.38
C ILE A 138 -9.36 -0.90 1.31
N ALA A 139 -8.66 -0.83 2.44
CA ALA A 139 -7.27 -0.39 2.51
C ALA A 139 -6.41 -1.52 3.07
N THR A 140 -5.43 -1.97 2.30
CA THR A 140 -4.57 -3.06 2.70
C THR A 140 -3.10 -2.71 2.61
N ASP A 141 -2.30 -3.31 3.48
CA ASP A 141 -0.85 -3.26 3.42
C ASP A 141 -0.27 -4.55 4.01
N ILE A 142 0.98 -4.86 3.68
CA ILE A 142 1.71 -5.96 4.31
C ILE A 142 2.28 -5.53 5.67
N ASP A 143 2.54 -4.24 5.85
CA ASP A 143 3.18 -3.67 7.03
C ASP A 143 2.13 -3.34 8.11
N THR A 144 2.16 -4.09 9.21
CA THR A 144 1.20 -3.93 10.30
C THR A 144 1.45 -2.66 11.13
N ALA A 145 2.69 -2.16 11.17
CA ALA A 145 3.02 -0.97 11.94
C ALA A 145 2.46 0.29 11.29
N VAL A 146 2.44 0.36 9.95
CA VAL A 146 1.82 1.48 9.24
C VAL A 146 0.29 1.37 9.21
N LEU A 147 -0.28 0.17 9.13
CA LEU A 147 -1.73 -0.04 9.25
C LEU A 147 -2.28 0.44 10.60
N ALA A 148 -1.55 0.20 11.70
CA ALA A 148 -1.95 0.72 13.01
C ALA A 148 -2.01 2.26 13.03
N LYS A 149 -1.04 2.94 12.39
CA LYS A 149 -1.04 4.41 12.24
C LYS A 149 -2.19 4.87 11.36
N ALA A 150 -2.42 4.19 10.23
CA ALA A 150 -3.48 4.50 9.29
C ALA A 150 -4.87 4.41 9.95
N SER A 151 -5.13 3.33 10.70
CA SER A 151 -6.38 3.11 11.43
C SER A 151 -6.61 4.15 12.54
N ALA A 152 -5.56 4.65 13.19
CA ALA A 152 -5.70 5.75 14.15
C ALA A 152 -6.18 7.05 13.49
N GLY A 153 -5.82 7.27 12.22
CA GLY A 153 -6.22 8.43 11.42
C GLY A 153 -5.70 9.75 11.96
N ILE A 154 -4.55 9.74 12.65
CA ILE A 154 -3.92 10.91 13.26
C ILE A 154 -2.68 11.29 12.45
N PHE A 155 -2.62 12.55 12.02
CA PHE A 155 -1.55 13.09 11.19
C PHE A 155 -1.00 14.39 11.78
N THR A 156 0.23 14.76 11.43
CA THR A 156 0.77 16.08 11.77
C THR A 156 0.21 17.15 10.84
N MET A 157 0.24 18.41 11.29
CA MET A 157 -0.12 19.55 10.43
C MET A 157 0.74 19.61 9.15
N GLU A 158 2.00 19.18 9.19
CA GLU A 158 2.87 19.15 8.01
C GLU A 158 2.44 18.11 6.98
N GLN A 159 2.03 16.91 7.42
CA GLN A 159 1.53 15.87 6.51
C GLN A 159 0.26 16.29 5.76
N VAL A 160 -0.59 17.10 6.39
CA VAL A 160 -1.84 17.59 5.79
C VAL A 160 -1.69 18.96 5.13
N ARG A 161 -0.50 19.57 5.15
CA ARG A 161 -0.21 20.86 4.51
C ARG A 161 -0.60 20.93 3.02
N PRO A 162 -0.49 19.86 2.22
CA PRO A 162 -0.93 19.88 0.82
C PRO A 162 -2.46 20.01 0.64
N LEU A 163 -3.26 19.82 1.68
CA LEU A 163 -4.72 19.92 1.61
C LEU A 163 -5.18 21.38 1.57
N SER A 164 -6.27 21.64 0.85
CA SER A 164 -6.92 22.95 0.91
C SER A 164 -7.47 23.23 2.32
N PRO A 165 -7.54 24.52 2.74
CA PRO A 165 -8.16 24.89 4.01
C PRO A 165 -9.59 24.38 4.16
N GLU A 166 -10.33 24.30 3.05
CA GLU A 166 -11.68 23.77 3.01
C GLU A 166 -11.72 22.26 3.36
N ARG A 167 -10.84 21.46 2.74
CA ARG A 167 -10.72 20.02 3.04
C ARG A 167 -10.33 19.79 4.49
N LEU A 168 -9.38 20.57 5.01
CA LEU A 168 -8.98 20.50 6.42
C LEU A 168 -10.16 20.77 7.35
N ARG A 169 -10.92 21.85 7.10
CA ARG A 169 -12.09 22.21 7.90
C ARG A 169 -13.19 21.15 7.86
N ARG A 170 -13.42 20.56 6.69
CA ARG A 170 -14.52 19.61 6.43
C ARG A 170 -14.22 18.19 6.92
N PHE A 171 -12.98 17.72 6.83
CA PHE A 171 -12.66 16.30 6.97
C PHE A 171 -11.72 15.97 8.14
N PHE A 172 -11.22 16.98 8.84
CA PHE A 172 -10.34 16.79 10.00
C PHE A 172 -10.86 17.52 11.25
N ASN A 173 -10.50 16.98 12.41
CA ASN A 173 -10.58 17.62 13.71
C ASN A 173 -9.17 18.08 14.12
N LYS A 174 -9.05 19.32 14.58
CA LYS A 174 -7.77 19.88 15.04
C LYS A 174 -7.50 19.46 16.48
N GLY A 175 -6.32 18.94 16.76
CA GLY A 175 -5.90 18.59 18.11
C GLY A 175 -5.61 19.84 18.96
N THR A 176 -5.95 19.76 20.24
CA THR A 176 -5.72 20.81 21.25
C THR A 176 -4.95 20.22 22.46
N GLY A 177 -4.42 21.08 23.32
CA GLY A 177 -3.66 20.65 24.51
C GLY A 177 -2.49 19.74 24.14
N ALA A 178 -2.41 18.56 24.75
CA ALA A 178 -1.39 17.55 24.48
C ALA A 178 -1.37 17.03 23.01
N ASN A 179 -2.42 17.31 22.23
CA ASN A 179 -2.52 16.97 20.81
C ASN A 179 -2.31 18.17 19.87
N ALA A 180 -1.85 19.32 20.39
CA ALA A 180 -1.56 20.48 19.55
C ALA A 180 -0.55 20.13 18.43
N GLY A 181 -0.78 20.67 17.23
CA GLY A 181 0.03 20.36 16.04
C GLY A 181 -0.34 19.05 15.32
N LYS A 182 -1.32 18.30 15.83
CA LYS A 182 -1.90 17.13 15.17
C LYS A 182 -3.31 17.41 14.67
N VAL A 183 -3.74 16.61 13.70
CA VAL A 183 -5.12 16.53 13.23
C VAL A 183 -5.56 15.07 13.21
N ARG A 184 -6.86 14.85 13.36
CA ARG A 184 -7.47 13.52 13.23
C ARG A 184 -8.52 13.54 12.15
N VAL A 185 -8.52 12.54 11.28
CA VAL A 185 -9.60 12.32 10.30
C VAL A 185 -10.92 12.21 11.04
N ARG A 186 -11.95 12.90 10.55
CA ARG A 186 -13.26 12.88 11.19
C ARG A 186 -13.92 11.49 11.10
N PRO A 187 -14.72 11.09 12.11
CA PRO A 187 -15.31 9.75 12.16
C PRO A 187 -16.10 9.37 10.90
N GLU A 188 -16.83 10.30 10.30
CA GLU A 188 -17.63 10.06 9.09
C GLU A 188 -16.79 9.73 7.85
N VAL A 189 -15.52 10.18 7.80
CA VAL A 189 -14.59 9.80 6.73
C VAL A 189 -13.87 8.51 7.11
N ALA A 190 -13.48 8.38 8.38
CA ALA A 190 -12.80 7.19 8.87
C ALA A 190 -13.66 5.92 8.75
N ALA A 191 -14.97 6.03 8.97
CA ALA A 191 -15.92 4.92 8.85
C ALA A 191 -16.05 4.37 7.41
N MET A 192 -15.64 5.14 6.39
CA MET A 192 -15.63 4.67 5.00
C MET A 192 -14.44 3.75 4.71
N VAL A 193 -13.41 3.73 5.56
CA VAL A 193 -12.14 3.03 5.29
C VAL A 193 -11.98 1.84 6.23
N SER A 194 -11.91 0.63 5.65
CA SER A 194 -11.58 -0.58 6.39
C SER A 194 -10.13 -0.98 6.16
N PHE A 195 -9.34 -1.04 7.23
CA PHE A 195 -7.93 -1.45 7.16
C PHE A 195 -7.76 -2.92 7.49
N SER A 196 -6.99 -3.65 6.68
CA SER A 196 -6.62 -5.04 6.98
C SER A 196 -5.25 -5.39 6.41
N ARG A 197 -4.51 -6.28 7.09
CA ARG A 197 -3.26 -6.82 6.55
C ARG A 197 -3.55 -7.70 5.32
N LEU A 198 -2.80 -7.50 4.25
CA LEU A 198 -2.80 -8.37 3.08
C LEU A 198 -1.41 -8.34 2.43
N ASN A 199 -0.87 -9.51 2.10
CA ASN A 199 0.31 -9.60 1.25
C ASN A 199 -0.12 -9.91 -0.18
N LEU A 200 0.31 -9.09 -1.14
CA LEU A 200 -0.06 -9.25 -2.56
C LEU A 200 0.43 -10.58 -3.15
N LEU A 201 1.40 -11.24 -2.49
CA LEU A 201 1.88 -12.56 -2.88
C LEU A 201 1.10 -13.72 -2.25
N ASP A 202 0.22 -13.47 -1.27
CA ASP A 202 -0.57 -14.53 -0.64
C ASP A 202 -1.44 -15.22 -1.69
N PRO A 203 -1.56 -16.56 -1.68
CA PRO A 203 -2.30 -17.30 -2.70
C PRO A 203 -3.79 -16.94 -2.74
N VAL A 204 -4.34 -16.50 -1.60
CA VAL A 204 -5.73 -16.08 -1.45
C VAL A 204 -5.76 -14.69 -0.83
N TRP A 205 -6.54 -13.79 -1.41
CA TRP A 205 -6.76 -12.45 -0.88
C TRP A 205 -8.08 -12.39 -0.12
N SER A 206 -8.14 -11.54 0.92
CA SER A 206 -9.36 -11.27 1.67
C SER A 206 -10.39 -10.48 0.86
N VAL A 207 -9.93 -9.74 -0.16
CA VAL A 207 -10.78 -9.04 -1.13
C VAL A 207 -11.28 -10.03 -2.17
N LYS A 208 -12.57 -10.39 -2.09
CA LYS A 208 -13.19 -11.41 -2.96
C LYS A 208 -14.14 -10.83 -4.00
N GLU A 209 -14.78 -9.71 -3.69
CA GLU A 209 -15.79 -9.10 -4.54
C GLU A 209 -15.17 -8.12 -5.55
N PRO A 210 -15.69 -8.03 -6.78
CA PRO A 210 -15.27 -7.03 -7.74
C PRO A 210 -15.45 -5.59 -7.23
N VAL A 211 -14.46 -4.75 -7.49
CA VAL A 211 -14.41 -3.34 -7.07
C VAL A 211 -14.47 -2.40 -8.27
N ASP A 212 -14.88 -1.15 -8.04
CA ASP A 212 -14.99 -0.11 -9.05
C ASP A 212 -13.62 0.49 -9.39
N ALA A 213 -12.70 0.53 -8.42
CA ALA A 213 -11.32 0.94 -8.68
C ALA A 213 -10.32 0.23 -7.77
N ILE A 214 -9.12 -0.01 -8.29
CA ILE A 214 -7.95 -0.47 -7.54
C ILE A 214 -6.86 0.60 -7.64
N PHE A 215 -6.36 1.05 -6.49
CA PHE A 215 -5.14 1.83 -6.37
C PHE A 215 -4.02 0.90 -5.95
N CYS A 216 -3.02 0.71 -6.82
CA CYS A 216 -1.82 -0.07 -6.54
C CYS A 216 -0.61 0.74 -7.01
N ARG A 217 -0.29 1.79 -6.25
CA ARG A 217 0.66 2.83 -6.63
C ARG A 217 1.96 2.74 -5.84
N ASN A 218 3.07 2.91 -6.54
CA ASN A 218 4.42 2.98 -6.00
C ASN A 218 4.81 1.74 -5.15
N VAL A 219 4.26 0.57 -5.47
CA VAL A 219 4.51 -0.70 -4.77
C VAL A 219 5.07 -1.78 -5.70
N MET A 220 4.59 -1.86 -6.93
CA MET A 220 5.07 -2.83 -7.92
C MET A 220 6.53 -2.59 -8.29
N ILE A 221 7.05 -1.37 -8.09
CA ILE A 221 8.48 -1.03 -8.23
C ILE A 221 9.40 -1.88 -7.34
N TYR A 222 8.88 -2.49 -6.27
CA TYR A 222 9.64 -3.37 -5.40
C TYR A 222 9.62 -4.83 -5.85
N PHE A 223 8.81 -5.18 -6.85
CA PHE A 223 8.64 -6.55 -7.33
C PHE A 223 9.42 -6.78 -8.64
N ASP A 224 9.88 -8.00 -8.87
CA ASP A 224 10.38 -8.42 -10.18
C ASP A 224 9.24 -8.52 -11.22
N LYS A 225 9.58 -8.54 -12.51
CA LYS A 225 8.60 -8.57 -13.60
C LYS A 225 7.62 -9.76 -13.53
N PRO A 226 8.07 -11.01 -13.26
CA PRO A 226 7.15 -12.12 -13.05
C PRO A 226 6.14 -11.87 -11.92
N THR A 227 6.59 -11.30 -10.79
CA THR A 227 5.74 -11.00 -9.64
C THR A 227 4.75 -9.87 -9.95
N GLN A 228 5.19 -8.80 -10.62
CA GLN A 228 4.31 -7.74 -11.12
C GLN A 228 3.19 -8.32 -11.99
N LYS A 229 3.53 -9.21 -12.93
CA LYS A 229 2.56 -9.85 -13.82
C LYS A 229 1.53 -10.67 -13.04
N ARG A 230 1.98 -11.52 -12.10
CA ARG A 230 1.07 -12.34 -11.28
C ARG A 230 0.09 -11.50 -10.46
N VAL A 231 0.54 -10.38 -9.89
CA VAL A 231 -0.32 -9.45 -9.15
C VAL A 231 -1.38 -8.84 -10.08
N LEU A 232 -0.96 -8.34 -11.26
CA LEU A 232 -1.87 -7.76 -12.25
C LEU A 232 -2.88 -8.79 -12.78
N ASP A 233 -2.46 -10.02 -13.07
CA ASP A 233 -3.35 -11.11 -13.51
C ASP A 233 -4.47 -11.37 -12.50
N ARG A 234 -4.18 -11.23 -11.20
CA ARG A 234 -5.14 -11.41 -10.09
C ARG A 234 -5.99 -10.19 -9.81
N PHE A 235 -5.52 -8.98 -10.12
CA PHE A 235 -6.37 -7.77 -10.08
C PHE A 235 -7.45 -7.79 -11.16
N ALA A 236 -7.15 -8.29 -12.35
CA ALA A 236 -8.07 -8.26 -13.48
C ALA A 236 -9.48 -8.84 -13.19
N PRO A 237 -9.65 -10.03 -12.57
CA PRO A 237 -10.97 -10.53 -12.20
C PRO A 237 -11.64 -9.79 -11.02
N LEU A 238 -10.89 -9.02 -10.23
CA LEU A 238 -11.41 -8.22 -9.12
C LEU A 238 -11.81 -6.81 -9.54
N LEU A 239 -11.62 -6.42 -10.79
CA LEU A 239 -12.17 -5.19 -11.33
C LEU A 239 -13.51 -5.47 -12.01
N LYS A 240 -14.49 -4.61 -11.73
CA LYS A 240 -15.73 -4.58 -12.51
C LYS A 240 -15.42 -4.26 -13.99
N ALA A 241 -16.35 -4.57 -14.89
CA ALA A 241 -16.15 -4.44 -16.33
C ALA A 241 -15.72 -3.03 -16.80
N ASN A 242 -16.20 -1.99 -16.11
CA ASN A 242 -15.83 -0.59 -16.35
C ASN A 242 -14.86 -0.03 -15.28
N GLY A 243 -14.31 -0.88 -14.41
CA GLY A 243 -13.47 -0.46 -13.30
C GLY A 243 -12.09 0.02 -13.74
N LEU A 244 -11.44 0.79 -12.86
CA LEU A 244 -10.16 1.44 -13.13
C LEU A 244 -9.03 0.90 -12.25
N LEU A 245 -7.84 0.74 -12.84
CA LEU A 245 -6.59 0.53 -12.11
C LEU A 245 -5.75 1.82 -12.14
N PHE A 246 -5.32 2.28 -10.98
CA PHE A 246 -4.41 3.40 -10.81
C PHE A 246 -3.03 2.87 -10.38
N ALA A 247 -2.01 3.11 -11.21
CA ALA A 247 -0.61 2.80 -10.92
C ALA A 247 0.16 4.09 -10.61
N GLY A 248 1.36 3.98 -10.04
CA GLY A 248 2.23 5.12 -9.75
C GLY A 248 3.04 5.56 -10.96
N HIS A 249 3.56 6.79 -10.91
CA HIS A 249 4.26 7.46 -12.01
C HIS A 249 5.40 6.67 -12.72
N SER A 250 6.05 5.72 -12.03
CA SER A 250 7.14 4.89 -12.57
C SER A 250 6.70 3.49 -12.99
N GLU A 251 5.41 3.19 -12.89
CA GLU A 251 4.84 1.86 -13.15
C GLU A 251 4.08 1.89 -14.46
N ASN A 252 4.29 0.87 -15.30
CA ASN A 252 3.56 0.71 -16.55
C ASN A 252 2.88 -0.66 -16.59
N ALA A 253 1.60 -0.70 -16.20
CA ALA A 253 0.85 -1.95 -16.11
C ALA A 253 0.65 -2.61 -17.49
N SER A 254 0.38 -1.83 -18.54
CA SER A 254 0.15 -2.34 -19.89
C SER A 254 1.36 -3.03 -20.53
N LEU A 255 2.58 -2.62 -20.18
CA LEU A 255 3.82 -3.30 -20.63
C LEU A 255 4.03 -4.66 -19.95
N VAL A 256 3.43 -4.86 -18.78
CA VAL A 256 3.57 -6.09 -18.00
C VAL A 256 2.39 -7.04 -18.26
N ASN A 257 1.21 -6.49 -18.52
CA ASN A 257 -0.01 -7.25 -18.71
C ASN A 257 -0.94 -6.58 -19.74
N GLN A 258 -1.12 -7.25 -20.88
CA GLN A 258 -1.96 -6.78 -22.00
C GLN A 258 -3.47 -6.73 -21.67
N THR A 259 -3.88 -7.28 -20.52
CA THR A 259 -5.25 -7.17 -20.02
C THR A 259 -5.59 -5.74 -19.62
N PHE A 260 -4.58 -4.91 -19.30
CA PHE A 260 -4.77 -3.51 -18.91
C PHE A 260 -4.43 -2.59 -20.07
N LYS A 261 -5.42 -1.80 -20.51
CA LYS A 261 -5.26 -0.78 -21.55
C LYS A 261 -5.11 0.59 -20.90
N PRO A 262 -4.13 1.42 -21.30
CA PRO A 262 -4.00 2.77 -20.76
C PRO A 262 -5.18 3.65 -21.19
N LEU A 263 -5.74 4.39 -20.23
CA LEU A 263 -6.81 5.38 -20.42
C LEU A 263 -6.28 6.82 -20.29
N GLY A 264 -5.17 7.00 -19.57
CA GLY A 264 -4.55 8.29 -19.33
C GLY A 264 -3.25 8.14 -18.55
N HIS A 265 -2.83 9.22 -17.88
CA HIS A 265 -1.59 9.23 -17.10
C HIS A 265 -1.68 8.22 -15.94
N THR A 266 -1.03 7.06 -16.11
CA THR A 266 -0.98 5.93 -15.16
C THR A 266 -2.34 5.40 -14.68
N VAL A 267 -3.38 5.57 -15.50
CA VAL A 267 -4.72 4.99 -15.30
C VAL A 267 -5.02 3.98 -16.39
N TYR A 268 -5.60 2.84 -16.02
CA TYR A 268 -5.89 1.72 -16.91
C TYR A 268 -7.32 1.21 -16.76
N GLU A 269 -7.88 0.72 -17.87
CA GLU A 269 -9.13 -0.03 -17.93
C GLU A 269 -8.87 -1.49 -18.35
N LEU A 270 -9.83 -2.38 -18.11
CA LEU A 270 -9.76 -3.74 -18.66
C LEU A 270 -9.93 -3.73 -20.18
N SER A 271 -9.06 -4.46 -20.88
CA SER A 271 -9.18 -4.72 -22.31
C SER A 271 -10.41 -5.58 -22.58
N ARG A 272 -11.23 -5.17 -23.56
CA ARG A 272 -12.49 -5.84 -23.94
C ARG A 272 -12.32 -7.29 -24.45
N VAL A 273 -11.09 -7.76 -24.65
CA VAL A 273 -10.81 -9.14 -25.11
C VAL A 273 -11.34 -10.20 -24.13
N ARG A 274 -11.58 -9.85 -22.85
CA ARG A 274 -12.20 -10.76 -21.86
C ARG A 274 -13.72 -10.88 -21.94
N ALA A 275 -14.45 -9.95 -22.57
CA ALA A 275 -15.92 -9.95 -22.50
C ALA A 275 -16.59 -11.11 -23.27
N LYS A 276 -15.81 -11.89 -24.05
CA LYS A 276 -16.31 -13.05 -24.81
C LYS A 276 -16.00 -14.41 -24.17
N GLY A 277 -15.36 -14.46 -23.00
CA GLY A 277 -14.84 -15.72 -22.43
C GLY A 277 -15.64 -16.33 -21.28
N VAL A 278 -16.75 -15.72 -20.83
CA VAL A 278 -17.57 -16.22 -19.69
C VAL A 278 -19.06 -16.26 -20.07
N ALA A 279 -19.35 -16.54 -21.34
CA ALA A 279 -20.68 -16.93 -21.80
C ALA A 279 -20.55 -18.22 -22.59
N ALA A 280 -20.35 -19.32 -21.86
CA ALA A 280 -20.62 -20.70 -22.28
C ALA A 280 -20.85 -21.52 -21.00
#